data_AF-A0A9P5V4D5-F1
#
_entry.id   AF-A0A9P5V4D5-F1
#
_cell.length_a   1.000
_cell.length_b   1.000
_cell.length_c   1.000
_cell.angle_alpha   90.00
_cell.angle_beta   90.00
_cell.angle_gamma   90.00
#
_symmetry.space_group_name_H-M   'P 1'
#
loop_
_entity.id
_entity.type
_entity.pdbx_description
1 polymer ?
#
loop_
_entity_poly.entity_id
_entity_poly.type
_entity_poly.pdbx_seq_one_letter_code
_entity_poly.pdbx_strand_id
1 'polypeptide(L)'
;MSRFYFMTLPLDCILYEMADKVVDNDNKCFLHDIADAYGHIRQMYQVNSGLFSYPCDHNIDWPVSNPISTASPMDTAPSFPTIPLSAPSIKATQATSTLAEKHRERQLMQQQQEHRYALATKYVNKLKSQIGTPGHKESVEILRDILETNLRKYSGDDTVAIHLFGSFASGLCSITSDVDFTIYNFARHYRNPIEELAKALRWVRCQSVTTIANARVPIVSFRARAFDCDMSMDQPMGVLNSKLIATYSKIDDRFI
;
A
#
# COMPACT_ATOMS: atom_id res chain seq x y z
N MET A 1 17.00 23.21 -17.86
CA MET A 1 15.84 23.41 -16.97
C MET A 1 15.94 22.41 -15.83
N SER A 2 15.80 22.91 -14.61
CA SER A 2 16.22 22.28 -13.34
C SER A 2 15.35 21.08 -12.94
N ARG A 3 15.98 19.94 -12.63
CA ARG A 3 15.34 18.70 -12.12
C ARG A 3 14.69 18.85 -10.73
N PHE A 4 14.74 20.04 -10.12
CA PHE A 4 14.12 20.30 -8.82
C PHE A 4 12.58 20.38 -8.86
N TYR A 5 11.95 20.62 -10.01
CA TYR A 5 10.51 20.89 -10.09
C TYR A 5 9.61 19.66 -10.10
N PHE A 6 10.12 18.47 -10.44
CA PHE A 6 9.26 17.30 -10.60
C PHE A 6 8.82 16.68 -9.25
N MET A 7 9.59 16.93 -8.18
CA MET A 7 9.31 16.40 -6.83
C MET A 7 8.65 17.41 -5.90
N THR A 8 8.66 18.71 -6.24
CA THR A 8 7.90 19.71 -5.47
C THR A 8 6.41 19.55 -5.72
N LEU A 9 5.97 19.18 -6.93
CA LEU A 9 4.55 19.11 -7.26
C LEU A 9 3.72 18.12 -6.39
N PRO A 10 4.14 16.86 -6.14
CA PRO A 10 3.37 15.98 -5.27
C PRO A 10 3.39 16.43 -3.80
N LEU A 11 4.53 16.97 -3.35
CA LEU A 11 4.71 17.51 -2.00
C LEU A 11 3.88 18.79 -1.79
N ASP A 12 3.84 19.66 -2.79
CA ASP A 12 3.07 20.91 -2.80
C ASP A 12 1.57 20.61 -2.89
N CYS A 13 1.14 19.60 -3.65
CA CYS A 13 -0.25 19.14 -3.66
C CYS A 13 -0.67 18.55 -2.32
N ILE A 14 0.17 17.73 -1.69
CA ILE A 14 -0.09 17.21 -0.34
C ILE A 14 -0.13 18.37 0.67
N LEU A 15 0.81 19.32 0.62
CA LEU A 15 0.84 20.49 1.51
C LEU A 15 -0.37 21.41 1.30
N TYR A 16 -0.81 21.62 0.06
CA TYR A 16 -1.96 22.45 -0.27
C TYR A 16 -3.27 21.82 0.22
N GLU A 17 -3.46 20.53 -0.01
CA GLU A 17 -4.66 19.81 0.45
C GLU A 17 -4.68 19.64 1.98
N MET A 18 -3.51 19.58 2.63
CA MET A 18 -3.38 19.56 4.09
C MET A 18 -3.64 20.93 4.71
N ALA A 19 -3.12 22.01 4.10
CA ALA A 19 -3.32 23.37 4.59
C ALA A 19 -4.80 23.77 4.57
N ASP A 20 -5.57 23.30 3.58
CA ASP A 20 -7.02 23.51 3.49
C ASP A 20 -7.77 22.79 4.63
N LYS A 21 -7.33 21.58 5.02
CA LYS A 21 -7.95 20.77 6.08
C LYS A 21 -7.58 21.19 7.50
N VAL A 22 -6.48 21.93 7.70
CA VAL A 22 -6.06 22.46 9.02
C VAL A 22 -6.91 23.66 9.47
N VAL A 23 -7.70 24.26 8.55
CA VAL A 23 -8.57 25.40 8.87
C VAL A 23 -9.90 24.98 9.52
N ASP A 24 -10.30 23.71 9.40
CA ASP A 24 -11.52 23.20 10.03
C ASP A 24 -11.26 22.73 11.47
N ASN A 25 -11.87 23.43 12.42
CA ASN A 25 -11.57 23.44 13.86
C ASN A 25 -11.71 22.10 14.62
N ASP A 26 -12.08 20.99 13.98
CA ASP A 26 -12.33 19.71 14.64
C ASP A 26 -11.34 18.58 14.28
N ASN A 27 -10.46 18.76 13.29
CA ASN A 27 -9.50 17.72 12.89
C ASN A 27 -8.12 17.93 13.53
N LYS A 28 -7.87 17.16 14.60
CA LYS A 28 -6.60 17.09 15.35
C LYS A 28 -5.46 16.41 14.58
N CYS A 29 -5.21 16.78 13.33
CA CYS A 29 -3.90 16.53 12.74
C CYS A 29 -2.99 17.66 13.24
N PHE A 30 -2.22 17.41 14.31
CA PHE A 30 -1.40 18.47 14.90
C PHE A 30 -0.31 18.85 13.90
N LEU A 31 0.03 20.14 13.83
CA LEU A 31 1.16 20.67 13.05
C LEU A 31 2.45 19.84 13.24
N HIS A 32 2.57 19.21 14.42
CA HIS A 32 3.62 18.25 14.77
C HIS A 32 3.64 17.00 13.89
N ASP A 33 2.51 16.34 13.63
CA ASP A 33 2.45 15.13 12.79
C ASP A 33 2.86 15.44 11.35
N ILE A 34 2.51 16.63 10.85
CA ILE A 34 2.91 17.13 9.53
C ILE A 34 4.41 17.40 9.50
N ALA A 35 4.95 18.04 10.54
CA ALA A 35 6.38 18.29 10.66
C ALA A 35 7.20 16.98 10.72
N ASP A 36 6.68 15.96 11.42
CA ASP A 36 7.28 14.62 11.48
C ASP A 36 7.29 13.95 10.12
N ALA A 37 6.17 14.00 9.39
CA ALA A 37 6.07 13.48 8.02
C ALA A 37 7.10 14.15 7.10
N TYR A 38 7.22 15.48 7.19
CA TYR A 38 8.19 16.25 6.41
C TYR A 38 9.64 15.89 6.77
N GLY A 39 9.93 15.75 8.07
CA GLY A 39 11.22 15.28 8.56
C GLY A 39 11.59 13.91 7.99
N HIS A 40 10.62 12.99 7.92
CA HIS A 40 10.81 11.65 7.38
C HIS A 40 11.05 11.66 5.87
N ILE A 41 10.24 12.40 5.11
CA ILE A 41 10.41 12.53 3.65
C ILE A 41 11.79 13.15 3.35
N ARG A 42 12.17 14.22 4.06
CA ARG A 42 13.49 14.85 3.92
C ARG A 42 14.62 13.88 4.21
N GLN A 43 14.54 13.12 5.30
CA GLN A 43 15.55 12.13 5.67
C GLN A 43 15.65 11.02 4.61
N MET A 44 14.51 10.53 4.12
CA MET A 44 14.46 9.54 3.04
C MET A 44 15.21 10.04 1.79
N TYR A 45 14.99 11.30 1.39
CA TYR A 45 15.70 11.90 0.26
C TYR A 45 17.19 12.07 0.52
N GLN A 46 17.58 12.52 1.71
CA GLN A 46 19.00 12.70 2.05
C GLN A 46 19.76 11.37 1.97
N VAL A 47 19.17 10.29 2.51
CA VAL A 47 19.78 8.95 2.52
C VAL A 47 19.79 8.31 1.13
N ASN A 48 18.79 8.57 0.28
CA ASN A 48 18.59 7.87 -1.00
C ASN A 48 18.73 8.78 -2.23
N SER A 49 19.38 9.94 -2.09
CA SER A 49 19.51 10.93 -3.18
C SER A 49 20.09 10.35 -4.48
N GLY A 50 20.97 9.34 -4.38
CA GLY A 50 21.52 8.59 -5.51
C GLY A 50 20.52 7.67 -6.23
N LEU A 51 19.47 7.21 -5.56
CA LEU A 51 18.40 6.40 -6.15
C LEU A 51 17.33 7.26 -6.85
N PHE A 52 17.06 8.46 -6.30
CA PHE A 52 16.09 9.40 -6.86
C PHE A 52 16.64 10.27 -8.00
N SER A 53 17.95 10.17 -8.30
CA SER A 53 18.60 10.91 -9.38
C SER A 53 18.60 10.16 -10.73
N TYR A 54 18.07 8.93 -10.77
CA TYR A 54 17.82 8.23 -12.02
C TYR A 54 16.65 8.90 -12.78
N PRO A 55 16.86 9.34 -14.03
CA PRO A 55 15.78 9.85 -14.85
C PRO A 55 14.77 8.72 -15.07
N CYS A 56 13.51 8.93 -14.67
CA CYS A 56 12.41 8.01 -14.95
C CYS A 56 12.09 7.90 -16.46
N ASP A 57 12.77 8.68 -17.30
CA ASP A 57 12.54 8.81 -18.74
C ASP A 57 13.28 7.76 -19.59
N HIS A 58 13.94 6.78 -18.98
CA HIS A 58 14.36 5.59 -19.72
C HIS A 58 13.19 4.63 -19.82
N ASN A 59 12.51 4.69 -20.97
CA ASN A 59 11.57 3.68 -21.45
C ASN A 59 12.10 2.28 -21.12
N ILE A 60 11.54 1.67 -20.08
CA ILE A 60 11.58 0.23 -19.93
C ILE A 60 10.69 -0.29 -21.05
N ASP A 61 11.31 -0.75 -22.15
CA ASP A 61 10.64 -1.47 -23.22
C ASP A 61 10.09 -2.78 -22.62
N TRP A 62 8.87 -2.70 -22.09
CA TRP A 62 8.06 -3.87 -21.82
C TRP A 62 7.63 -4.44 -23.18
N PRO A 63 7.96 -5.69 -23.52
CA PRO A 63 7.49 -6.29 -24.77
C PRO A 63 5.96 -6.48 -24.67
N VAL A 64 5.21 -5.54 -25.23
CA VAL A 64 3.78 -5.66 -25.45
C VAL A 64 3.58 -6.55 -26.68
N SER A 65 3.35 -7.84 -26.45
CA SER A 65 2.87 -8.74 -27.50
C SER A 65 1.45 -8.33 -27.90
N ASN A 66 1.33 -7.62 -29.02
CA ASN A 66 0.05 -7.24 -29.62
C ASN A 66 -0.44 -8.27 -30.65
N PRO A 67 -1.74 -8.22 -31.01
CA PRO A 67 -2.55 -9.39 -31.34
C PRO A 67 -2.59 -9.76 -32.82
N ILE A 68 -3.06 -10.99 -33.06
CA ILE A 68 -3.28 -11.59 -34.36
C ILE A 68 -4.37 -10.84 -35.13
N SER A 69 -3.95 -10.28 -36.27
CA SER A 69 -4.80 -9.82 -37.37
C SER A 69 -5.07 -10.98 -38.33
N THR A 70 -6.33 -11.22 -38.69
CA THR A 70 -6.66 -11.81 -39.99
C THR A 70 -7.89 -11.10 -40.55
N ALA A 71 -7.68 -10.41 -41.67
CA ALA A 71 -8.72 -9.90 -42.55
C ALA A 71 -8.75 -10.75 -43.82
N SER A 72 -9.93 -10.96 -44.39
CA SER A 72 -10.15 -11.27 -45.80
C SER A 72 -11.63 -11.09 -46.19
N PRO A 73 -11.95 -10.95 -47.51
CA PRO A 73 -12.88 -9.92 -48.00
C PRO A 73 -14.10 -10.46 -48.78
N MET A 74 -14.99 -9.52 -49.17
CA MET A 74 -16.08 -9.61 -50.18
C MET A 74 -17.23 -10.59 -49.83
N ASP A 75 -18.52 -10.35 -50.11
CA ASP A 75 -19.12 -9.75 -51.29
C ASP A 75 -20.64 -9.50 -51.10
N THR A 76 -21.23 -8.73 -52.02
CA THR A 76 -22.66 -8.60 -52.36
C THR A 76 -23.62 -7.79 -51.46
N ALA A 77 -24.06 -6.66 -52.03
CA ALA A 77 -25.18 -5.86 -51.58
C ALA A 77 -26.52 -6.38 -52.15
N PRO A 78 -27.60 -6.48 -51.36
CA PRO A 78 -28.95 -6.58 -51.90
C PRO A 78 -29.55 -5.18 -52.09
N SER A 79 -30.04 -4.92 -53.30
CA SER A 79 -30.89 -3.80 -53.65
C SER A 79 -32.22 -3.84 -52.89
N PHE A 80 -32.52 -2.82 -52.10
CA PHE A 80 -33.80 -2.66 -51.42
C PHE A 80 -34.83 -1.96 -52.33
N PRO A 81 -36.11 -2.40 -52.31
CA PRO A 81 -37.17 -1.74 -53.05
C PRO A 81 -37.55 -0.40 -52.43
N THR A 82 -37.75 0.60 -53.30
CA THR A 82 -38.27 1.93 -52.97
C THR A 82 -39.73 1.82 -52.50
N ILE A 83 -39.96 2.04 -51.19
CA ILE A 83 -41.30 2.11 -50.60
C ILE A 83 -41.78 3.58 -50.67
N PRO A 84 -43.03 3.84 -51.09
CA PRO A 84 -43.54 5.19 -51.25
C PRO A 84 -43.71 5.91 -49.91
N LEU A 85 -43.37 7.20 -49.97
CA LEU A 85 -43.47 8.19 -48.91
C LEU A 85 -44.94 8.49 -48.58
N SER A 86 -45.53 7.77 -47.64
CA SER A 86 -46.78 8.17 -46.98
C SER A 86 -46.47 8.74 -45.60
N ALA A 87 -46.63 10.05 -45.45
CA ALA A 87 -46.50 10.76 -44.18
C ALA A 87 -47.62 10.36 -43.21
N PRO A 88 -47.32 9.94 -41.97
CA PRO A 88 -48.26 9.99 -40.88
C PRO A 88 -47.95 11.21 -40.01
N SER A 89 -48.89 12.14 -40.00
CA SER A 89 -49.02 13.17 -38.97
C SER A 89 -49.34 12.51 -37.63
N ILE A 90 -48.31 12.08 -36.88
CA ILE A 90 -48.43 11.67 -35.47
C ILE A 90 -47.23 12.24 -34.70
N LYS A 91 -47.16 13.57 -34.58
CA LYS A 91 -46.13 14.26 -33.77
C LYS A 91 -46.76 14.88 -32.53
N ALA A 92 -47.15 14.04 -31.57
CA ALA A 92 -47.45 14.51 -30.21
C ALA A 92 -47.37 13.39 -29.16
N THR A 93 -47.72 12.15 -29.50
CA THR A 93 -47.89 11.07 -28.51
C THR A 93 -46.67 10.16 -28.31
N GLN A 94 -45.69 10.15 -29.23
CA GLN A 94 -44.48 9.31 -29.10
C GLN A 94 -43.34 9.98 -28.30
N ALA A 95 -43.36 11.30 -28.14
CA ALA A 95 -42.32 12.02 -27.40
C ALA A 95 -42.41 11.81 -25.88
N THR A 96 -43.61 11.59 -25.33
CA THR A 96 -43.85 11.39 -23.90
C THR A 96 -43.48 9.98 -23.41
N SER A 97 -43.59 8.94 -24.24
CA SER A 97 -43.20 7.58 -23.83
C SER A 97 -41.68 7.43 -23.66
N THR A 98 -40.90 8.08 -24.53
CA THR A 98 -39.43 8.03 -24.50
C THR A 98 -38.81 8.73 -23.28
N LEU A 99 -39.46 9.77 -22.74
CA LEU A 99 -38.97 10.46 -21.55
C LEU A 99 -39.20 9.63 -20.27
N ALA A 100 -40.38 9.02 -20.16
CA ALA A 100 -40.72 8.15 -19.03
C ALA A 100 -39.85 6.88 -19.00
N GLU A 101 -39.54 6.32 -20.17
CA GLU A 101 -38.67 5.15 -20.31
C GLU A 101 -37.22 5.48 -19.92
N LYS A 102 -36.65 6.58 -20.42
CA LYS A 102 -35.34 7.08 -19.97
C LYS A 102 -35.27 7.34 -18.47
N HIS A 103 -36.35 7.83 -17.87
CA HIS A 103 -36.41 8.03 -16.42
C HIS A 103 -36.36 6.71 -15.65
N ARG A 104 -37.09 5.68 -16.10
CA ARG A 104 -37.05 4.33 -15.51
C ARG A 104 -35.67 3.68 -15.64
N GLU A 105 -35.03 3.81 -16.81
CA GLU A 105 -33.66 3.31 -17.02
C GLU A 105 -32.66 3.96 -16.04
N ARG A 106 -32.75 5.29 -15.85
CA ARG A 106 -31.92 5.99 -14.86
C ARG A 106 -32.17 5.51 -13.44
N GLN A 107 -33.43 5.30 -13.06
CA GLN A 107 -33.78 4.77 -11.74
C GLN A 107 -33.22 3.35 -11.53
N LEU A 108 -33.32 2.48 -12.53
CA LEU A 108 -32.78 1.13 -12.46
C LEU A 108 -31.24 1.16 -12.33
N MET A 109 -30.56 1.99 -13.13
CA MET A 109 -29.11 2.18 -13.03
C MET A 109 -28.70 2.70 -11.65
N GLN A 110 -29.45 3.66 -11.09
CA GLN A 110 -29.18 4.20 -9.76
C GLN A 110 -29.36 3.13 -8.67
N GLN A 111 -30.44 2.34 -8.72
CA GLN A 111 -30.66 1.23 -7.79
C GLN A 111 -29.55 0.17 -7.87
N GLN A 112 -29.09 -0.15 -9.09
CA GLN A 112 -27.96 -1.07 -9.27
C GLN A 112 -26.67 -0.50 -8.69
N GLN A 113 -26.41 0.80 -8.88
CA GLN A 113 -25.22 1.45 -8.32
C GLN A 113 -25.26 1.48 -6.79
N GLU A 114 -26.39 1.82 -6.19
CA GLU A 114 -26.60 1.80 -4.74
C GLU A 114 -26.42 0.39 -4.17
N HIS A 115 -26.95 -0.63 -4.84
CA HIS A 115 -26.76 -2.02 -4.43
C HIS A 115 -25.28 -2.44 -4.45
N ARG A 116 -24.55 -2.08 -5.52
CA ARG A 116 -23.11 -2.34 -5.62
C ARG A 116 -22.31 -1.62 -4.54
N TYR A 117 -22.64 -0.37 -4.27
CA TYR A 117 -22.01 0.42 -3.22
C TYR A 117 -22.24 -0.23 -1.84
N ALA A 118 -23.48 -0.62 -1.53
CA ALA A 118 -23.81 -1.28 -0.27
C ALA A 118 -23.06 -2.60 -0.07
N LEU A 119 -22.91 -3.41 -1.13
CA LEU A 119 -22.11 -4.63 -1.08
C LEU A 119 -20.62 -4.35 -0.84
N ALA A 120 -20.06 -3.34 -1.54
CA ALA A 120 -18.67 -2.94 -1.37
C ALA A 120 -18.42 -2.43 0.06
N THR A 121 -19.28 -1.56 0.60
CA THR A 121 -19.19 -1.07 1.98
C THR A 121 -19.28 -2.21 2.99
N LYS A 122 -20.19 -3.16 2.79
CA LYS A 122 -20.31 -4.34 3.66
C LYS A 122 -19.04 -5.18 3.65
N TYR A 123 -18.42 -5.37 2.48
CA TYR A 123 -17.17 -6.10 2.35
C TYR A 123 -16.01 -5.39 3.03
N VAL A 124 -15.86 -4.07 2.82
CA VAL A 124 -14.85 -3.25 3.50
C VAL A 124 -15.02 -3.31 5.01
N ASN A 125 -16.24 -3.18 5.54
CA ASN A 125 -16.49 -3.27 6.98
C ASN A 125 -16.13 -4.67 7.54
N LYS A 126 -16.35 -5.73 6.76
CA LYS A 126 -15.91 -7.07 7.15
C LYS A 126 -14.38 -7.15 7.24
N LEU A 127 -13.64 -6.57 6.30
CA LEU A 127 -12.18 -6.52 6.36
C LEU A 127 -11.68 -5.71 7.57
N LYS A 128 -12.32 -4.56 7.87
CA LYS A 128 -12.00 -3.75 9.05
C LYS A 128 -12.13 -4.53 10.36
N SER A 129 -13.08 -5.46 10.44
CA SER A 129 -13.25 -6.30 11.63
C SER A 129 -12.10 -7.31 11.87
N GLN A 130 -11.24 -7.52 10.87
CA GLN A 130 -10.08 -8.42 10.94
C GLN A 130 -8.78 -7.68 11.27
N ILE A 131 -8.81 -6.36 11.36
CA ILE A 131 -7.67 -5.54 11.77
C ILE A 131 -7.27 -5.93 13.19
N GLY A 132 -5.96 -6.02 13.41
CA GLY A 132 -5.37 -6.40 14.69
C GLY A 132 -5.86 -5.50 15.82
N THR A 133 -6.16 -6.11 16.96
CA THR A 133 -6.60 -5.37 18.14
C THR A 133 -5.42 -4.63 18.79
N PRO A 134 -5.66 -3.57 19.58
CA PRO A 134 -4.58 -2.89 20.31
C PRO A 134 -3.72 -3.84 21.17
N GLY A 135 -4.34 -4.85 21.80
CA GLY A 135 -3.61 -5.87 22.58
C GLY A 135 -2.72 -6.78 21.74
N HIS A 136 -3.06 -6.99 20.45
CA HIS A 136 -2.22 -7.73 19.52
C HIS A 136 -0.93 -6.95 19.22
N LYS A 137 -1.05 -5.64 19.00
CA LYS A 137 0.11 -4.75 18.81
C LYS A 137 0.99 -4.68 20.06
N GLU A 138 0.39 -4.54 21.24
CA GLU A 138 1.13 -4.53 22.51
C GLU A 138 1.92 -5.84 22.73
N SER A 139 1.32 -6.99 22.39
CA SER A 139 2.00 -8.29 22.49
C SER A 139 3.23 -8.38 21.59
N VAL A 140 3.18 -7.75 20.42
CA VAL A 140 4.30 -7.67 19.46
C VAL A 140 5.40 -6.71 19.94
N GLU A 141 5.04 -5.58 20.55
CA GLU A 141 6.02 -4.68 21.18
C GLU A 141 6.76 -5.36 22.34
N ILE A 142 6.04 -6.10 23.20
CA ILE A 142 6.67 -6.91 24.26
C ILE A 142 7.59 -7.98 23.67
N LEU A 143 7.19 -8.62 22.56
CA LEU A 143 8.03 -9.58 21.86
C LEU A 143 9.33 -8.93 21.34
N ARG A 144 9.23 -7.74 20.73
CA ARG A 144 10.39 -6.95 20.28
C ARG A 144 11.38 -6.73 21.42
N ASP A 145 10.90 -6.25 22.57
CA ASP A 145 11.75 -5.90 23.72
C ASP A 145 12.49 -7.13 24.28
N ILE A 146 11.80 -8.28 24.29
CA ILE A 146 12.39 -9.54 24.72
C ILE A 146 13.45 -10.02 23.73
N LEU A 147 13.18 -9.93 22.43
CA LEU A 147 14.18 -10.30 21.41
C LEU A 147 15.39 -9.38 21.51
N GLU A 148 15.19 -8.06 21.63
CA GLU A 148 16.27 -7.08 21.73
C GLU A 148 17.15 -7.34 22.95
N THR A 149 16.55 -7.52 24.13
CA THR A 149 17.27 -7.82 25.37
C THR A 149 18.12 -9.08 25.26
N ASN A 150 17.55 -10.15 24.68
CA ASN A 150 18.25 -11.42 24.54
C ASN A 150 19.35 -11.38 23.46
N LEU A 151 19.14 -10.65 22.37
CA LEU A 151 20.15 -10.52 21.30
C LEU A 151 21.30 -9.59 21.69
N ARG A 152 21.06 -8.55 22.51
CA ARG A 152 22.13 -7.80 23.20
C ARG A 152 22.97 -8.72 24.07
N LYS A 153 22.33 -9.55 24.89
CA LYS A 153 23.01 -10.53 25.74
C LYS A 153 23.82 -11.56 24.94
N TYR A 154 23.29 -12.04 23.82
CA TYR A 154 24.00 -12.98 22.95
C TYR A 154 25.24 -12.36 22.31
N SER A 155 25.11 -11.14 21.79
CA SER A 155 26.19 -10.44 21.09
C SER A 155 27.22 -9.82 22.03
N GLY A 156 26.85 -9.52 23.27
CA GLY A 156 27.66 -8.71 24.20
C GLY A 156 27.73 -7.24 23.79
N ASP A 157 26.81 -6.77 22.96
CA ASP A 157 26.76 -5.41 22.42
C ASP A 157 25.42 -4.74 22.75
N ASP A 158 25.47 -3.73 23.63
CA ASP A 158 24.28 -2.97 24.05
C ASP A 158 23.75 -2.04 22.95
N THR A 159 24.51 -1.80 21.87
CA THR A 159 24.08 -0.95 20.75
C THR A 159 23.12 -1.64 19.79
N VAL A 160 22.93 -2.96 19.93
CA VAL A 160 21.95 -3.71 19.14
C VAL A 160 20.55 -3.14 19.39
N ALA A 161 19.81 -2.91 18.31
CA ALA A 161 18.44 -2.39 18.37
C ALA A 161 17.55 -3.14 17.39
N ILE A 162 16.30 -3.41 17.78
CA ILE A 162 15.30 -4.06 16.93
C ILE A 162 14.16 -3.09 16.69
N HIS A 163 13.78 -2.93 15.42
CA HIS A 163 12.62 -2.11 15.06
C HIS A 163 11.60 -2.93 14.29
N LEU A 164 10.33 -2.67 14.57
CA LEU A 164 9.21 -3.15 13.78
C LEU A 164 9.12 -2.37 12.46
N PHE A 165 8.75 -3.06 11.40
CA PHE A 165 8.25 -2.44 10.19
C PHE A 165 7.04 -3.23 9.66
N GLY A 166 6.62 -2.96 8.42
CA GLY A 166 5.53 -3.67 7.78
C GLY A 166 4.18 -3.34 8.41
N SER A 167 3.27 -4.32 8.36
CA SER A 167 1.86 -4.10 8.71
C SER A 167 1.64 -3.73 10.17
N PHE A 168 2.47 -4.24 11.09
CA PHE A 168 2.38 -3.91 12.51
C PHE A 168 2.80 -2.47 12.80
N ALA A 169 3.90 -2.03 12.18
CA ALA A 169 4.37 -0.65 12.33
C ALA A 169 3.46 0.35 11.62
N SER A 170 2.86 -0.02 10.48
CA SER A 170 1.94 0.84 9.73
C SER A 170 0.53 0.92 10.34
N GLY A 171 0.19 0.02 11.27
CA GLY A 171 -1.17 -0.09 11.83
C GLY A 171 -2.17 -0.80 10.92
N LEU A 172 -1.70 -1.45 9.85
CA LEU A 172 -2.52 -2.19 8.89
C LEU A 172 -2.41 -3.72 9.09
N CYS A 173 -1.95 -4.16 10.27
CA CYS A 173 -1.87 -5.58 10.60
C CYS A 173 -3.27 -6.18 10.76
N SER A 174 -3.41 -7.42 10.30
CA SER A 174 -4.51 -8.31 10.65
C SER A 174 -4.10 -9.22 11.80
N ILE A 175 -5.04 -9.96 12.38
CA ILE A 175 -4.77 -10.96 13.44
C ILE A 175 -3.85 -12.10 12.94
N THR A 176 -3.78 -12.32 11.63
CA THR A 176 -2.98 -13.37 11.00
C THR A 176 -1.74 -12.81 10.29
N SER A 177 -1.40 -11.54 10.51
CA SER A 177 -0.23 -10.93 9.89
C SER A 177 1.05 -11.43 10.54
N ASP A 178 2.06 -11.67 9.71
CA ASP A 178 3.43 -11.94 10.16
C ASP A 178 4.05 -10.67 10.76
N VAL A 179 5.04 -10.85 11.64
CA VAL A 179 5.73 -9.76 12.33
C VAL A 179 7.09 -9.48 11.68
N ASP A 180 7.20 -8.32 11.04
CA ASP A 180 8.42 -7.87 10.38
C ASP A 180 9.34 -7.07 11.33
N PHE A 181 10.57 -7.55 11.49
CA PHE A 181 11.62 -6.91 12.27
C PHE A 181 12.83 -6.55 11.41
N THR A 182 13.50 -5.45 11.75
CA THR A 182 14.89 -5.21 11.33
C THR A 182 15.76 -5.05 12.56
N ILE A 183 16.91 -5.71 12.57
CA ILE A 183 17.93 -5.57 13.61
C ILE A 183 19.07 -4.69 13.11
N TYR A 184 19.51 -3.76 13.95
CA TYR A 184 20.62 -2.85 13.70
C TYR A 184 21.80 -3.18 14.60
N ASN A 185 23.00 -2.84 14.12
CA ASN A 185 24.26 -2.99 14.85
C ASN A 185 24.57 -4.44 15.27
N PHE A 186 23.95 -5.45 14.66
CA PHE A 186 24.17 -6.85 15.00
C PHE A 186 25.15 -7.51 14.02
N ALA A 187 26.07 -8.32 14.56
CA ALA A 187 26.96 -9.19 13.80
C ALA A 187 27.73 -8.54 12.60
N ARG A 188 28.04 -7.24 12.68
CA ARG A 188 28.69 -6.50 11.58
C ARG A 188 30.06 -7.02 11.14
N HIS A 189 30.74 -7.74 12.03
CA HIS A 189 32.08 -8.30 11.77
C HIS A 189 32.07 -9.78 11.35
N TYR A 190 30.90 -10.40 11.25
CA TYR A 190 30.78 -11.81 10.85
C TYR A 190 30.79 -11.96 9.33
N ARG A 191 31.41 -13.04 8.84
CA ARG A 191 31.43 -13.35 7.40
C ARG A 191 30.03 -13.59 6.83
N ASN A 192 29.17 -14.22 7.62
CA ASN A 192 27.78 -14.53 7.26
C ASN A 192 26.82 -13.98 8.34
N PRO A 193 26.50 -12.67 8.33
CA PRO A 193 25.70 -12.04 9.38
C PRO A 193 24.30 -12.66 9.56
N ILE A 194 23.66 -13.06 8.47
CA ILE A 194 22.33 -13.71 8.49
C ILE A 194 22.35 -15.08 9.17
N GLU A 195 23.37 -15.90 8.90
CA GLU A 195 23.53 -17.19 9.57
C GLU A 195 23.85 -17.00 11.06
N GLU A 196 24.60 -15.96 11.40
CA GLU A 196 24.86 -15.62 12.80
C GLU A 196 23.59 -15.17 13.52
N LEU A 197 22.74 -14.37 12.86
CA LEU A 197 21.43 -14.01 13.36
C LEU A 197 20.55 -15.24 13.59
N ALA A 198 20.57 -16.20 12.66
CA ALA A 198 19.81 -17.46 12.81
C ALA A 198 20.29 -18.28 14.02
N LYS A 199 21.61 -18.36 14.26
CA LYS A 199 22.15 -19.02 15.46
C LYS A 199 21.72 -18.31 16.73
N ALA A 200 21.78 -16.98 16.75
CA ALA A 200 21.36 -16.18 17.89
C ALA A 200 19.87 -16.40 18.20
N LEU A 201 18.99 -16.38 17.20
CA LEU A 201 17.57 -16.66 17.37
C LEU A 201 17.31 -18.08 17.91
N ARG A 202 18.07 -19.09 17.47
CA ARG A 202 18.02 -20.45 18.04
C ARG A 202 18.48 -20.48 19.51
N TRP A 203 19.51 -19.70 19.86
CA TRP A 203 19.98 -19.57 21.25
C TRP A 203 18.90 -18.96 22.16
N VAL A 204 18.14 -17.97 21.66
CA VAL A 204 16.98 -17.37 22.35
C VAL A 204 15.74 -18.29 22.35
N ARG A 205 15.85 -19.53 21.86
CA ARG A 205 14.76 -20.53 21.80
C ARG A 205 13.61 -20.15 20.87
N CYS A 206 13.87 -19.36 19.82
CA CYS A 206 12.93 -19.22 18.71
C CYS A 206 12.79 -20.56 17.97
N GLN A 207 11.60 -20.83 17.45
CA GLN A 207 11.26 -22.05 16.75
C GLN A 207 11.34 -21.86 15.23
N SER A 208 11.43 -22.94 14.48
CA SER A 208 11.34 -22.95 13.00
C SER A 208 12.30 -21.98 12.29
N VAL A 209 13.48 -21.72 12.87
CA VAL A 209 14.43 -20.71 12.38
C VAL A 209 15.07 -21.12 11.05
N THR A 210 14.71 -20.41 9.98
CA THR A 210 15.10 -20.65 8.59
C THR A 210 15.72 -19.40 7.97
N THR A 211 16.83 -19.55 7.24
CA THR A 211 17.50 -18.42 6.57
C THR A 211 17.11 -18.36 5.09
N ILE A 212 16.90 -17.14 4.58
CA ILE A 212 16.67 -16.86 3.16
C ILE A 212 17.75 -15.87 2.73
N ALA A 213 18.98 -16.37 2.60
CA ALA A 213 20.16 -15.54 2.41
C ALA A 213 20.32 -14.95 1.00
N ASN A 214 19.74 -15.59 -0.02
CA ASN A 214 19.92 -15.21 -1.44
C ASN A 214 18.84 -14.26 -1.98
N ALA A 215 17.93 -13.77 -1.13
CA ALA A 215 16.94 -12.78 -1.53
C ALA A 215 17.56 -11.38 -1.68
N ARG A 216 16.86 -10.47 -2.38
CA ARG A 216 17.28 -9.06 -2.49
C ARG A 216 17.51 -8.41 -1.12
N VAL A 217 16.64 -8.74 -0.17
CA VAL A 217 16.82 -8.43 1.25
C VAL A 217 16.91 -9.76 1.97
N PRO A 218 18.11 -10.16 2.42
CA PRO A 218 18.26 -11.38 3.19
C PRO A 218 17.49 -11.32 4.50
N ILE A 219 16.77 -12.40 4.83
CA ILE A 219 15.95 -12.50 6.04
C ILE A 219 16.17 -13.81 6.78
N VAL A 220 15.84 -13.80 8.06
CA VAL A 220 15.66 -14.99 8.89
C VAL A 220 14.19 -15.08 9.28
N SER A 221 13.51 -16.15 8.84
CA SER A 221 12.14 -16.44 9.21
C SER A 221 12.12 -17.38 10.42
N PHE A 222 11.26 -17.12 11.39
CA PHE A 222 11.18 -17.88 12.65
C PHE A 222 9.83 -17.72 13.31
N ARG A 223 9.53 -18.61 14.26
CA ARG A 223 8.36 -18.52 15.11
C ARG A 223 8.77 -18.15 16.53
N ALA A 224 8.16 -17.11 17.08
CA ALA A 224 8.37 -16.70 18.46
C ALA A 224 7.02 -16.51 19.17
N ARG A 225 6.83 -17.26 20.26
CA ARG A 225 5.53 -17.36 20.95
C ARG A 225 4.43 -17.80 19.98
N ALA A 226 3.43 -16.97 19.76
CA ALA A 226 2.31 -17.21 18.86
C ALA A 226 2.45 -16.53 17.49
N PHE A 227 3.59 -15.89 17.23
CA PHE A 227 3.83 -15.09 16.02
C PHE A 227 4.79 -15.78 15.08
N ASP A 228 4.45 -15.74 13.80
CA ASP A 228 5.38 -16.01 12.71
C ASP A 228 6.05 -14.67 12.36
N CYS A 229 7.38 -14.69 12.26
CA CYS A 229 8.21 -13.49 12.25
C CYS A 229 9.28 -13.58 11.17
N ASP A 230 9.54 -12.45 10.52
CA ASP A 230 10.67 -12.29 9.61
C ASP A 230 11.60 -11.19 10.15
N MET A 231 12.90 -11.47 10.21
CA MET A 231 13.90 -10.51 10.64
C MET A 231 14.97 -10.28 9.59
N SER A 232 15.09 -9.02 9.16
CA SER A 232 16.12 -8.51 8.26
C SER A 232 17.20 -7.75 9.04
N MET A 233 18.32 -7.43 8.39
CA MET A 233 19.42 -6.68 9.00
C MET A 233 19.60 -5.31 8.35
N ASP A 234 19.76 -4.29 9.18
CA ASP A 234 20.04 -2.89 8.80
C ASP A 234 19.14 -2.38 7.64
N GLN A 235 17.81 -2.56 7.74
CA GLN A 235 16.81 -2.13 6.74
C GLN A 235 16.04 -0.87 7.17
N PRO A 236 16.65 0.35 7.10
CA PRO A 236 15.99 1.59 7.51
C PRO A 236 14.79 1.95 6.64
N MET A 237 14.82 1.57 5.36
CA MET A 237 13.75 1.89 4.43
C MET A 237 12.42 1.22 4.79
N GLY A 238 12.45 -0.01 5.31
CA GLY A 238 11.23 -0.67 5.79
C GLY A 238 10.57 0.12 6.92
N VAL A 239 11.37 0.55 7.90
CA VAL A 239 10.90 1.34 9.04
C VAL A 239 10.34 2.70 8.59
N LEU A 240 11.07 3.43 7.75
CA LEU A 240 10.65 4.75 7.27
C LEU A 240 9.36 4.68 6.44
N ASN A 241 9.25 3.72 5.53
CA ASN A 241 8.05 3.53 4.71
C ASN A 241 6.84 3.17 5.57
N SER A 242 7.04 2.32 6.58
CA SER A 242 5.93 1.92 7.48
C SER A 242 5.44 3.10 8.30
N LYS A 243 6.34 3.97 8.77
CA LYS A 243 5.98 5.22 9.45
C LYS A 243 5.24 6.18 8.52
N LEU A 244 5.70 6.33 7.27
CA LEU A 244 5.01 7.15 6.28
C LEU A 244 3.57 6.67 6.05
N ILE A 245 3.38 5.35 5.89
CA ILE A 245 2.05 4.74 5.74
C ILE A 245 1.20 4.97 7.00
N ALA A 246 1.76 4.78 8.19
CA ALA A 246 1.06 5.06 9.46
C ALA A 246 0.65 6.54 9.58
N THR A 247 1.42 7.46 9.02
CA THR A 247 1.04 8.87 8.99
C THR A 247 -0.13 9.09 8.03
N TYR A 248 -0.08 8.53 6.82
CA TYR A 248 -1.21 8.61 5.88
C TYR A 248 -2.51 8.08 6.48
N SER A 249 -2.46 7.00 7.26
CA SER A 249 -3.67 6.45 7.90
C SER A 249 -4.28 7.37 8.96
N LYS A 250 -3.52 8.32 9.52
CA LYS A 250 -4.02 9.31 10.49
C LYS A 250 -4.62 10.54 9.83
N ILE A 251 -4.31 10.75 8.55
CA ILE A 251 -4.78 11.92 7.79
C ILE A 251 -6.18 11.67 7.23
N ASP A 252 -6.47 10.43 6.82
CA ASP A 252 -7.72 10.08 6.14
C ASP A 252 -8.31 8.78 6.69
N ASP A 253 -9.46 8.88 7.36
CA ASP A 253 -10.16 7.74 7.96
C ASP A 253 -10.64 6.69 6.94
N ARG A 254 -10.66 7.04 5.63
CA ARG A 254 -10.97 6.10 4.55
C ARG A 254 -9.80 5.17 4.22
N PHE A 255 -8.60 5.49 4.70
CA PHE A 255 -7.39 4.71 4.45
C PHE A 255 -7.38 3.38 5.20
N ILE A 256 -8.04 3.33 6.36
CA ILE A 256 -8.22 2.14 7.22
C ILE A 256 -9.51 1.43 6.82
#